data_AF-A0A6P5YNU7-F1
#
_entry.id   AF-A0A6P5YNU7-F1
#
_cell.length_a   1.000
_cell.length_b   1.000
_cell.length_c   1.000
_cell.angle_alpha   90.00
_cell.angle_beta   90.00
_cell.angle_gamma   90.00
#
_symmetry.space_group_name_H-M   'P 1'
#
loop_
_entity.id
_entity.type
_entity.pdbx_description
1 polymer ?
#
loop_
_entity_poly.entity_id
_entity_poly.type
_entity_poly.pdbx_seq_one_letter_code
_entity_poly.pdbx_strand_id
1 'polypeptide(L)'
;MPWMSDLVTIHEICHIEQEIHASVKVTSSNSSWLFSAIYASPRLKEREILWENLKIVASKYDLPWLVVGDLNEVLTSEDKRGGAPVSSAKLRKVHSCLNHCNLIDLGFKGAKFTWSNLRYAQQLIQERIDYVPNNPPWKFLHPIAMISHLPRVRSDYRPVLILLKVNPFSFRDNPFRFQRMRLDHLHFLRVLELGWSQRNLPLSQTIETFTDQFKLWKRETFGNVFHKK
;
A
#
# COMPACT_ATOMS: atom_id res chain seq x y z
N MET A 1 3.59 -16.84 6.19
CA MET A 1 3.21 -16.15 4.94
C MET A 1 3.48 -17.11 3.79
N PRO A 2 2.48 -17.86 3.31
CA PRO A 2 2.67 -18.76 2.17
C PRO A 2 2.72 -17.89 0.92
N TRP A 3 3.90 -17.77 0.31
CA TRP A 3 4.03 -17.21 -1.03
C TRP A 3 3.28 -18.11 -2.02
N MET A 4 2.60 -17.53 -3.00
CA MET A 4 1.96 -18.33 -4.06
C MET A 4 3.04 -18.70 -5.09
N SER A 5 3.82 -19.75 -4.79
CA SER A 5 4.90 -20.28 -5.65
C SER A 5 4.46 -20.56 -7.08
N ASP A 6 3.18 -20.83 -7.27
CA ASP A 6 2.60 -21.16 -8.56
C ASP A 6 2.53 -19.95 -9.51
N LEU A 7 2.57 -18.73 -8.95
CA LEU A 7 2.41 -17.49 -9.71
C LEU A 7 3.74 -16.78 -9.99
N VAL A 8 4.65 -16.81 -9.04
CA VAL A 8 5.96 -16.13 -9.13
C VAL A 8 7.05 -16.96 -8.48
N THR A 9 8.21 -17.01 -9.12
CA THR A 9 9.46 -17.45 -8.51
C THR A 9 10.31 -16.25 -8.10
N ILE A 10 10.86 -16.31 -6.89
CA ILE A 10 11.70 -15.27 -6.32
C ILE A 10 13.08 -15.88 -6.10
N HIS A 11 14.11 -15.28 -6.69
CA HIS A 11 15.50 -15.66 -6.46
C HIS A 11 16.22 -14.50 -5.79
N GLU A 12 16.63 -14.70 -4.55
CA GLU A 12 17.47 -13.75 -3.83
C GLU A 12 18.80 -13.54 -4.57
N ILE A 13 19.20 -12.27 -4.69
CA ILE A 13 20.47 -11.87 -5.30
C ILE A 13 21.48 -11.58 -4.20
N CYS A 14 21.09 -10.76 -3.22
CA CYS A 14 21.85 -10.50 -2.01
C CYS A 14 20.97 -9.82 -0.96
N HIS A 15 21.40 -9.90 0.30
CA HIS A 15 20.89 -9.10 1.39
C HIS A 15 22.04 -8.49 2.18
N ILE A 16 21.84 -7.27 2.66
CA ILE A 16 22.73 -6.52 3.53
C ILE A 16 21.84 -5.85 4.59
N GLU A 17 22.44 -5.23 5.60
CA GLU A 17 21.72 -4.62 6.74
C GLU A 17 20.56 -3.70 6.36
N GLN A 18 20.68 -2.95 5.25
CA GLN A 18 19.69 -1.96 4.83
C GLN A 18 18.86 -2.36 3.60
N GLU A 19 19.18 -3.47 2.95
CA GLU A 19 18.61 -3.79 1.63
C GLU A 19 18.57 -5.30 1.35
N ILE A 20 17.51 -5.73 0.69
CA ILE A 20 17.37 -7.07 0.13
C ILE A 20 17.06 -6.91 -1.34
N HIS A 21 17.85 -7.54 -2.20
CA HIS A 21 17.65 -7.58 -3.64
C HIS A 21 17.25 -8.99 -4.07
N ALA A 22 16.19 -9.08 -4.87
CA ALA A 22 15.73 -10.34 -5.43
C ALA A 22 15.24 -10.15 -6.86
N SER A 23 15.46 -11.13 -7.71
CA SER A 23 14.78 -11.21 -9.00
C SER A 23 13.43 -11.90 -8.84
N VAL A 24 12.40 -11.31 -9.42
CA VAL A 24 11.04 -11.84 -9.46
C VAL A 24 10.73 -12.26 -10.88
N LYS A 25 10.37 -13.53 -11.08
CA LYS A 25 9.97 -14.09 -12.36
C LYS A 25 8.52 -14.52 -12.30
N VAL A 26 7.71 -14.00 -13.21
CA VAL A 26 6.27 -14.30 -13.30
C VAL A 26 6.07 -15.53 -14.19
N THR A 27 5.51 -16.60 -13.63
CA THR A 27 5.37 -17.89 -14.33
C THR A 27 4.51 -17.78 -15.58
N SER A 28 3.40 -17.02 -15.52
CA SER A 28 2.43 -16.94 -16.62
C SER A 28 2.89 -16.12 -17.84
N SER A 29 3.77 -15.14 -17.65
CA SER A 29 4.21 -14.21 -18.71
C SER A 29 5.69 -14.34 -19.05
N ASN A 30 6.44 -15.17 -18.32
CA ASN A 30 7.91 -15.26 -18.37
C ASN A 30 8.64 -13.92 -18.19
N SER A 31 7.93 -12.88 -17.71
CA SER A 31 8.50 -11.57 -17.44
C SER A 31 9.30 -11.61 -16.13
N SER A 32 10.48 -10.99 -16.13
CA SER A 32 11.34 -10.91 -14.95
C SER A 32 11.67 -9.46 -14.62
N TRP A 33 11.76 -9.15 -13.34
CA TRP A 33 12.07 -7.81 -12.84
C TRP A 33 12.81 -7.91 -11.51
N LEU A 34 13.57 -6.86 -11.18
CA LEU A 34 14.31 -6.73 -9.94
C LEU A 34 13.41 -6.11 -8.87
N PHE A 35 13.44 -6.66 -7.68
CA PHE A 35 12.79 -6.15 -6.48
C PHE A 35 13.84 -5.82 -5.43
N SER A 36 13.77 -4.61 -4.88
CA SER A 36 14.56 -4.22 -3.71
C SER A 36 13.65 -3.85 -2.55
N ALA A 37 13.80 -4.52 -1.42
CA ALA A 37 13.20 -4.11 -0.15
C ALA A 37 14.23 -3.34 0.67
N ILE A 38 13.89 -2.11 1.09
CA ILE A 38 14.81 -1.18 1.74
C ILE A 38 14.34 -0.87 3.15
N TYR A 39 15.29 -0.88 4.08
CA TYR A 39 15.14 -0.30 5.40
C TYR A 39 16.40 0.51 5.71
N ALA A 40 16.41 1.76 5.26
CA ALA A 40 17.56 2.63 5.34
C ALA A 40 17.86 3.02 6.80
N SER A 41 19.14 3.17 7.13
CA SER A 41 19.55 3.59 8.46
C SER A 41 19.07 5.02 8.75
N PRO A 42 18.62 5.31 9.99
CA PRO A 42 18.36 6.68 10.43
C PRO A 42 19.66 7.50 10.53
N ARG A 43 20.83 6.84 10.54
CA ARG A 43 22.14 7.50 10.61
C ARG A 43 22.63 7.84 9.22
N LEU A 44 22.84 9.13 8.97
CA LEU A 44 23.22 9.65 7.66
C LEU A 44 24.43 8.94 7.03
N LYS A 45 25.49 8.71 7.79
CA LYS A 45 26.72 8.07 7.26
C LYS A 45 26.48 6.63 6.80
N GLU A 46 25.69 5.86 7.54
CA GLU A 46 25.34 4.49 7.19
C GLU A 46 24.39 4.47 5.99
N ARG A 47 23.42 5.40 5.96
CA ARG A 47 22.49 5.56 4.84
C ARG A 47 23.17 5.95 3.53
N GLU A 48 24.29 6.67 3.58
CA GLU A 48 25.05 7.00 2.36
C GLU A 48 25.64 5.76 1.67
N ILE A 49 25.92 4.68 2.43
CA ILE A 49 26.38 3.41 1.86
C ILE A 49 25.26 2.79 1.02
N LEU A 50 24.02 2.81 1.51
CA LEU A 50 22.84 2.35 0.76
C LEU A 50 22.71 3.06 -0.59
N TRP A 51 22.94 4.37 -0.63
CA TRP A 51 22.86 5.13 -1.88
C TRP A 51 23.89 4.69 -2.92
N GLU A 52 25.11 4.34 -2.51
CA GLU A 52 26.13 3.83 -3.42
C GLU A 52 25.82 2.39 -3.84
N ASN A 53 25.30 1.55 -2.93
CA ASN A 53 24.91 0.18 -3.26
C ASN A 53 23.80 0.14 -4.32
N LEU A 54 22.77 1.00 -4.19
CA LEU A 54 21.72 1.10 -5.20
C LEU A 54 22.26 1.48 -6.58
N LYS A 55 23.27 2.36 -6.66
CA LYS A 55 23.92 2.72 -7.93
C LYS A 55 24.70 1.55 -8.54
N ILE A 56 25.37 0.75 -7.69
CA ILE A 56 26.05 -0.48 -8.12
C ILE A 56 25.04 -1.46 -8.71
N VAL A 57 23.90 -1.65 -8.03
CA VAL A 57 22.80 -2.51 -8.52
C VAL A 57 22.27 -2.00 -9.86
N ALA A 58 21.99 -0.70 -9.97
CA ALA A 58 21.54 -0.07 -11.22
C ALA A 58 22.53 -0.29 -12.38
N SER A 59 23.83 -0.20 -12.11
CA SER A 59 24.89 -0.38 -13.10
C SER A 59 25.08 -1.85 -13.49
N LYS A 60 24.78 -2.78 -12.57
CA LYS A 60 24.98 -4.22 -12.76
C LYS A 60 23.80 -4.91 -13.45
N TYR A 61 22.58 -4.46 -13.19
CA TYR A 61 21.36 -5.10 -13.66
C TYR A 61 20.54 -4.16 -14.55
N ASP A 62 20.55 -4.43 -15.86
CA ASP A 62 19.65 -3.77 -16.81
C ASP A 62 18.30 -4.49 -16.85
N LEU A 63 17.52 -4.32 -15.79
CA LEU A 63 16.20 -4.95 -15.63
C LEU A 63 15.13 -3.93 -15.21
N PRO A 64 13.85 -4.20 -15.50
CA PRO A 64 12.74 -3.50 -14.85
C PRO A 64 12.90 -3.63 -13.33
N TRP A 65 12.90 -2.50 -12.62
CA TRP A 65 13.26 -2.45 -11.22
C TRP A 65 12.22 -1.70 -10.38
N LEU A 66 11.80 -2.35 -9.30
CA LEU A 66 10.98 -1.78 -8.24
C LEU A 66 11.76 -1.76 -6.93
N VAL A 67 11.84 -0.59 -6.32
CA VAL A 67 12.37 -0.39 -4.97
C VAL A 67 11.20 -0.05 -4.06
N VAL A 68 11.15 -0.66 -2.87
CA VAL A 68 10.10 -0.44 -1.87
C VAL A 68 10.73 -0.35 -0.51
N GLY A 69 10.37 0.65 0.27
CA GLY A 69 10.69 0.64 1.69
C GLY A 69 10.86 2.01 2.33
N ASP A 70 11.34 1.96 3.57
CA ASP A 70 11.65 3.13 4.39
C ASP A 70 13.03 3.65 4.00
N LEU A 71 13.05 4.83 3.36
CA LEU A 71 14.28 5.52 2.97
C LEU A 71 14.89 6.34 4.12
N ASN A 72 14.17 6.51 5.23
CA ASN A 72 14.52 7.38 6.35
C ASN A 72 14.96 8.81 5.93
N GLU A 73 14.53 9.24 4.74
CA GLU A 73 14.84 10.51 4.11
C GLU A 73 13.65 10.95 3.28
N VAL A 74 13.32 12.24 3.36
CA VAL A 74 12.25 12.83 2.55
C VAL A 74 12.78 13.20 1.17
N LEU A 75 11.94 13.12 0.13
CA LEU A 75 12.33 13.52 -1.23
C LEU A 75 12.04 14.99 -1.53
N THR A 76 11.15 15.63 -0.77
CA THR A 76 10.81 17.04 -0.93
C THR A 76 10.59 17.71 0.42
N SER A 77 10.73 19.04 0.49
CA SER A 77 10.38 19.78 1.72
C SER A 77 8.92 19.61 2.11
N GLU A 78 8.06 19.38 1.12
CA GLU A 78 6.63 19.13 1.30
C GLU A 78 6.33 17.78 1.96
N ASP A 79 7.25 16.82 1.86
CA ASP A 79 7.13 15.50 2.49
C ASP A 79 7.40 15.53 4.00
N LYS A 80 7.66 16.71 4.59
CA LYS A 80 7.82 16.91 6.02
C LYS A 80 6.87 17.97 6.55
N ARG A 81 6.32 17.73 7.75
CA ARG A 81 5.59 18.72 8.55
C ARG A 81 6.13 18.75 9.97
N GLY A 82 6.43 19.95 10.47
CA GLY A 82 6.96 20.17 11.82
C GLY A 82 8.45 19.84 11.94
N GLY A 83 9.02 20.13 13.10
CA GLY A 83 10.44 19.93 13.38
C GLY A 83 11.36 20.86 12.59
N ALA A 84 12.63 20.47 12.45
CA ALA A 84 13.62 21.24 11.72
C ALA A 84 13.36 21.26 10.20
N PRO A 85 13.72 22.33 9.48
CA PRO A 85 13.66 22.38 8.03
C PRO A 85 14.44 21.23 7.38
N VAL A 86 13.97 20.79 6.21
CA VAL A 86 14.65 19.77 5.42
C VAL A 86 15.97 20.33 4.89
N SER A 87 17.05 19.54 5.00
CA SER A 87 18.37 19.94 4.50
C SER A 87 18.46 19.76 2.99
N SER A 88 18.73 20.84 2.25
CA SER A 88 18.95 20.79 0.81
C SER A 88 20.14 19.90 0.42
N ALA A 89 21.14 19.77 1.30
CA ALA A 89 22.27 18.87 1.06
C ALA A 89 21.85 17.40 1.09
N LYS A 90 20.97 17.02 2.04
CA LYS A 90 20.41 15.66 2.12
C LYS A 90 19.53 15.34 0.91
N LEU A 91 18.66 16.27 0.53
CA LEU A 91 17.83 16.16 -0.68
C LEU A 91 18.69 15.90 -1.93
N ARG A 92 19.77 16.66 -2.12
CA ARG A 92 20.65 16.45 -3.29
C ARG A 92 21.27 15.05 -3.33
N LYS A 93 21.63 14.48 -2.18
CA LYS A 93 22.24 13.14 -2.13
C LYS A 93 21.23 12.06 -2.54
N VAL A 94 20.02 12.07 -1.98
CA VAL A 94 18.99 11.08 -2.35
C VAL A 94 18.54 11.26 -3.80
N HIS A 95 18.35 12.50 -4.28
CA HIS A 95 18.02 12.75 -5.68
C HIS A 95 19.14 12.32 -6.63
N SER A 96 20.41 12.54 -6.27
CA SER A 96 21.53 12.07 -7.08
C SER A 96 21.53 10.54 -7.21
N CYS A 97 21.23 9.81 -6.14
CA CYS A 97 21.08 8.36 -6.16
C CYS A 97 19.91 7.93 -7.07
N LEU A 98 18.70 8.47 -6.82
CA LEU A 98 17.51 8.11 -7.60
C LEU A 98 17.69 8.42 -9.10
N ASN A 99 18.25 9.59 -9.43
CA ASN A 99 18.51 9.96 -10.82
C ASN A 99 19.54 9.05 -11.50
N HIS A 100 20.63 8.70 -10.80
CA HIS A 100 21.61 7.75 -11.33
C HIS A 100 20.98 6.38 -11.59
N CYS A 101 20.08 5.95 -10.71
CA CYS A 101 19.36 4.69 -10.84
C CYS A 101 18.18 4.75 -11.82
N ASN A 102 17.89 5.92 -12.42
CA ASN A 102 16.69 6.18 -13.21
C ASN A 102 15.39 5.79 -12.49
N LEU A 103 15.35 6.01 -11.17
CA LEU A 103 14.21 5.68 -10.30
C LEU A 103 13.33 6.90 -10.09
N ILE A 104 12.02 6.71 -10.27
CA ILE A 104 11.01 7.77 -10.17
C ILE A 104 9.97 7.36 -9.14
N ASP A 105 9.55 8.31 -8.30
CA ASP A 105 8.40 8.15 -7.42
C ASP A 105 7.09 8.23 -8.23
N LEU A 106 6.30 7.16 -8.22
CA LEU A 106 5.00 7.11 -8.92
C LEU A 106 3.90 7.92 -8.21
N GLY A 107 4.17 8.43 -7.01
CA GLY A 107 3.17 9.04 -6.15
C GLY A 107 2.25 7.99 -5.50
N PHE A 108 1.19 8.45 -4.84
CA PHE A 108 0.37 7.60 -4.00
C PHE A 108 -1.07 8.11 -3.87
N LYS A 109 -1.96 7.24 -3.41
CA LYS A 109 -3.30 7.59 -2.91
C LYS A 109 -3.35 7.49 -1.39
N GLY A 110 -4.19 8.31 -0.75
CA GLY A 110 -4.40 8.28 0.70
C GLY A 110 -3.65 9.38 1.44
N ALA A 111 -3.28 9.11 2.70
CA ALA A 111 -2.66 10.11 3.56
C ALA A 111 -1.24 10.46 3.10
N LYS A 112 -0.86 11.74 3.15
CA LYS A 112 0.45 12.22 2.67
C LYS A 112 1.65 11.62 3.41
N PHE A 113 1.61 11.66 4.74
CA PHE A 113 2.73 11.24 5.58
C PHE A 113 2.61 9.78 5.98
N THR A 114 3.70 9.03 5.88
CA THR A 114 3.79 7.61 6.20
C THR A 114 4.28 7.38 7.62
N TRP A 115 5.02 8.31 8.21
CA TRP A 115 5.51 8.26 9.57
C TRP A 115 5.04 9.45 10.41
N SER A 116 4.97 9.27 11.73
CA SER A 116 4.82 10.36 12.69
C SER A 116 5.41 10.01 14.04
N ASN A 117 6.01 10.99 14.70
CA ASN A 117 6.49 10.84 16.08
C ASN A 117 5.38 10.68 17.15
N LEU A 118 4.10 10.66 16.73
CA LEU A 118 2.91 10.49 17.59
C LEU A 118 2.76 11.53 18.72
N ARG A 119 3.46 12.67 18.61
CA ARG A 119 3.30 13.79 19.54
C ARG A 119 2.18 14.73 19.09
N TYR A 120 1.82 15.68 19.95
CA TYR A 120 0.71 16.60 19.70
C TYR A 120 1.18 18.04 19.47
N ALA A 121 0.33 18.84 18.84
CA ALA A 121 0.48 20.28 18.63
C ALA A 121 1.86 20.67 18.03
N GLN A 122 2.59 21.59 18.64
CA GLN A 122 3.87 22.11 18.11
C GLN A 122 4.97 21.05 18.07
N GLN A 123 4.83 19.95 18.82
CA GLN A 123 5.80 18.85 18.82
C GLN A 123 5.48 17.77 17.78
N LEU A 124 4.33 17.85 17.10
CA LEU A 124 3.95 16.89 16.07
C LEU A 124 4.89 17.01 14.88
N ILE A 125 5.56 15.91 14.55
CA ILE A 125 6.34 15.73 13.34
C ILE A 125 5.72 14.61 12.51
N GLN A 126 5.57 14.87 11.22
CA GLN A 126 5.08 13.90 10.25
C GLN A 126 5.97 13.93 9.01
N GLU A 127 6.31 12.77 8.49
CA GLU A 127 7.16 12.64 7.31
C GLU A 127 6.60 11.57 6.36
N ARG A 128 6.81 11.75 5.07
CA ARG A 128 6.75 10.67 4.09
C ARG A 128 8.16 10.14 3.92
N ILE A 129 8.41 8.93 4.39
CA ILE A 129 9.72 8.26 4.32
C ILE A 129 9.62 6.87 3.68
N ASP A 130 8.42 6.34 3.52
CA ASP A 130 8.17 5.10 2.79
C ASP A 130 7.83 5.42 1.33
N TYR A 131 8.65 4.92 0.42
CA TYR A 131 8.54 5.21 -1.01
C TYR A 131 8.51 3.93 -1.83
N VAL A 132 8.03 4.05 -3.08
CA VAL A 132 8.02 2.98 -4.07
C VAL A 132 8.68 3.46 -5.39
N PRO A 133 9.98 3.82 -5.39
CA PRO A 133 10.66 4.23 -6.62
C PRO A 133 10.76 3.09 -7.61
N ASN A 134 10.65 3.39 -8.90
CA ASN A 134 10.80 2.39 -9.97
C ASN A 134 11.34 3.05 -11.24
N ASN A 135 11.94 2.21 -12.09
CA ASN A 135 12.45 2.67 -13.38
C ASN A 135 11.37 2.56 -14.48
N PRO A 136 11.52 3.31 -15.59
CA PRO A 136 10.54 3.31 -16.68
C PRO A 136 10.22 1.91 -17.24
N PRO A 137 11.18 0.97 -17.41
CA PRO A 137 10.86 -0.38 -17.84
C PRO A 137 9.90 -1.11 -16.89
N TRP A 138 10.01 -0.92 -15.57
CA TRP A 138 9.06 -1.50 -14.61
C TRP A 138 7.67 -0.90 -14.73
N LYS A 139 7.57 0.41 -14.91
CA LYS A 139 6.29 1.08 -15.15
C LYS A 139 5.65 0.62 -16.46
N PHE A 140 6.43 0.31 -17.49
CA PHE A 140 5.93 -0.26 -18.74
C PHE A 140 5.37 -1.67 -18.55
N LEU A 141 6.00 -2.50 -17.71
CA LEU A 141 5.46 -3.82 -17.35
C LEU A 141 4.17 -3.73 -16.52
N HIS A 142 4.06 -2.70 -15.68
CA HIS A 142 2.91 -2.50 -14.79
C HIS A 142 2.27 -1.11 -14.97
N PRO A 143 1.66 -0.83 -16.14
CA PRO A 143 1.20 0.51 -16.50
C PRO A 143 0.11 1.02 -15.56
N ILE A 144 -0.76 0.12 -15.10
CA ILE A 144 -1.86 0.43 -14.18
C ILE A 144 -1.48 0.30 -12.70
N ALA A 145 -0.19 0.15 -12.37
CA ALA A 145 0.25 0.06 -10.99
C ALA A 145 -0.15 1.30 -10.19
N MET A 146 -0.67 1.07 -8.97
CA MET A 146 -1.04 2.12 -8.03
C MET A 146 -0.45 1.86 -6.65
N ILE A 147 -0.05 2.93 -5.98
CA ILE A 147 0.43 2.91 -4.59
C ILE A 147 -0.62 3.56 -3.70
N SER A 148 -0.88 2.97 -2.54
CA SER A 148 -1.83 3.50 -1.56
C SER A 148 -1.25 3.44 -0.15
N HIS A 149 -1.31 4.55 0.58
CA HIS A 149 -1.00 4.60 2.00
C HIS A 149 -2.24 4.20 2.79
N LEU A 150 -2.16 3.06 3.48
CA LEU A 150 -3.28 2.53 4.24
C LEU A 150 -3.48 3.25 5.58
N PRO A 151 -4.69 3.16 6.17
CA PRO A 151 -4.93 3.64 7.51
C PRO A 151 -4.00 2.97 8.52
N ARG A 152 -3.51 3.78 9.46
CA ARG A 152 -2.68 3.34 10.58
C ARG A 152 -3.56 3.04 11.79
N VAL A 153 -3.33 1.92 12.45
CA VAL A 153 -4.11 1.51 13.63
C VAL A 153 -3.29 1.59 14.92
N ARG A 154 -2.09 1.00 14.97
CA ARG A 154 -1.24 0.93 16.18
C ARG A 154 0.26 1.08 15.94
N SER A 155 0.65 1.56 14.77
CA SER A 155 2.05 1.89 14.46
C SER A 155 2.20 3.41 14.39
N ASP A 156 3.42 3.90 14.46
CA ASP A 156 3.85 5.22 13.99
C ASP A 156 3.90 5.30 12.46
N TYR A 157 4.11 4.16 11.78
CA TYR A 157 4.13 3.99 10.33
C TYR A 157 2.75 3.67 9.72
N ARG A 158 2.58 3.99 8.44
CA ARG A 158 1.47 3.59 7.58
C ARG A 158 1.90 2.47 6.65
N PRO A 159 1.15 1.37 6.55
CA PRO A 159 1.42 0.36 5.53
C PRO A 159 1.27 0.94 4.13
N VAL A 160 2.20 0.59 3.24
CA VAL A 160 2.15 0.91 1.82
C VAL A 160 1.63 -0.29 1.05
N LEU A 161 0.58 -0.10 0.25
CA LEU A 161 0.01 -1.12 -0.62
C LEU A 161 0.36 -0.82 -2.08
N ILE A 162 0.91 -1.82 -2.76
CA ILE A 162 1.22 -1.76 -4.19
C ILE A 162 0.24 -2.69 -4.92
N LEU A 163 -0.56 -2.12 -5.82
CA LEU A 163 -1.51 -2.86 -6.64
C LEU A 163 -1.00 -2.91 -8.08
N LEU A 164 -0.56 -4.08 -8.53
CA LEU A 164 -0.04 -4.29 -9.90
C LEU A 164 -1.13 -4.53 -10.95
N LYS A 165 -2.29 -5.03 -10.52
CA LYS A 165 -3.49 -5.19 -11.33
C LYS A 165 -4.66 -4.56 -10.58
N VAL A 166 -5.24 -3.51 -11.15
CA VAL A 166 -6.56 -3.05 -10.73
C VAL A 166 -7.56 -3.93 -11.46
N ASN A 167 -8.20 -4.88 -10.77
CA ASN A 167 -9.31 -5.58 -11.39
C ASN A 167 -10.45 -4.55 -11.54
N PRO A 168 -10.84 -4.14 -12.76
CA PRO A 168 -11.94 -3.19 -12.92
C PRO A 168 -13.26 -3.75 -12.35
N PHE A 169 -13.34 -5.07 -12.12
CA PHE A 169 -14.49 -5.74 -11.52
C PHE A 169 -14.43 -5.87 -9.99
N SER A 170 -13.29 -5.66 -9.32
CA SER A 170 -13.22 -5.79 -7.85
C SER A 170 -13.86 -4.62 -7.10
N PHE A 171 -14.34 -3.58 -7.80
CA PHE A 171 -15.27 -2.60 -7.22
C PHE A 171 -16.70 -3.15 -7.03
N ARG A 172 -17.01 -4.35 -7.54
CA ARG A 172 -18.36 -4.95 -7.39
C ARG A 172 -18.52 -5.78 -6.12
N ASP A 173 -17.44 -6.28 -5.54
CA ASP A 173 -17.51 -6.96 -4.24
C ASP A 173 -17.36 -5.94 -3.13
N ASN A 174 -18.39 -5.12 -2.99
CA ASN A 174 -18.55 -4.27 -1.83
C ASN A 174 -18.76 -5.21 -0.63
N PRO A 175 -17.78 -5.38 0.27
CA PRO A 175 -17.97 -6.28 1.41
C PRO A 175 -19.21 -5.82 2.17
N PHE A 176 -19.98 -6.77 2.71
CA PHE A 176 -21.13 -6.45 3.51
C PHE A 176 -20.72 -5.50 4.65
N ARG A 177 -21.16 -4.25 4.59
CA ARG A 177 -20.93 -3.25 5.63
C ARG A 177 -22.25 -2.91 6.29
N PHE A 178 -22.36 -3.31 7.56
CA PHE A 178 -23.42 -2.85 8.44
C PHE A 178 -23.10 -1.40 8.87
N GLN A 179 -24.08 -0.50 8.72
CA GLN A 179 -23.95 0.89 9.17
C GLN A 179 -24.83 1.08 10.39
N ARG A 180 -24.28 1.64 11.46
CA ARG A 180 -24.96 1.80 12.75
C ARG A 180 -26.32 2.50 12.66
N MET A 181 -26.45 3.50 11.78
CA MET A 181 -27.72 4.22 11.53
C MET A 181 -28.92 3.30 11.21
N ARG A 182 -28.67 2.06 10.80
CA ARG A 182 -29.71 1.09 10.44
C ARG A 182 -30.39 0.48 11.66
N LEU A 183 -29.76 0.52 12.82
CA LEU A 183 -30.38 0.09 14.09
C LEU A 183 -31.59 0.96 14.44
N ASP A 184 -31.59 2.22 14.00
CA ASP A 184 -32.60 3.21 14.34
C ASP A 184 -33.79 3.20 13.34
N HIS A 185 -33.77 2.33 12.33
CA HIS A 185 -34.84 2.25 11.34
C HIS A 185 -36.01 1.38 11.83
N LEU A 186 -37.23 1.89 11.73
CA LEU A 186 -38.46 1.26 12.26
C LEU A 186 -38.65 -0.21 11.84
N HIS A 187 -38.24 -0.56 10.62
CA HIS A 187 -38.39 -1.92 10.07
C HIS A 187 -37.17 -2.83 10.24
N PHE A 188 -36.08 -2.36 10.84
CA PHE A 188 -34.85 -3.16 10.97
C PHE A 188 -35.05 -4.40 11.85
N LEU A 189 -35.70 -4.24 13.01
CA LEU A 189 -35.96 -5.36 13.94
C LEU A 189 -36.77 -6.48 13.27
N ARG A 190 -37.76 -6.13 12.45
CA ARG A 190 -38.56 -7.11 11.68
C ARG A 190 -37.71 -7.90 10.69
N VAL A 191 -36.76 -7.24 10.00
CA VAL A 191 -35.84 -7.90 9.06
C VAL A 191 -34.87 -8.84 9.79
N LEU A 192 -34.40 -8.42 10.97
CA LEU A 192 -33.56 -9.25 11.83
C LEU A 192 -34.32 -10.50 12.30
N GLU A 193 -35.54 -10.34 12.81
CA GLU A 193 -36.36 -11.47 13.27
C GLU A 193 -36.69 -12.44 12.13
N LEU A 194 -37.08 -11.93 10.96
CA LEU A 194 -37.38 -12.76 9.80
C LEU A 194 -36.15 -13.54 9.31
N GLY A 195 -34.99 -12.89 9.20
CA GLY A 195 -33.77 -13.53 8.71
C GLY A 195 -33.15 -14.52 9.70
N TRP A 196 -33.43 -14.38 11.00
CA TRP A 196 -32.97 -15.30 12.04
C TRP A 196 -34.03 -16.32 12.49
N SER A 197 -35.24 -16.28 11.92
CA SER A 197 -36.34 -17.19 12.28
C SER A 197 -36.14 -18.64 11.81
N GLN A 198 -35.18 -18.90 10.92
CA GLN A 198 -34.89 -20.23 10.39
C GLN A 198 -34.03 -21.05 11.37
N ARG A 199 -34.70 -21.68 12.36
CA ARG A 199 -34.05 -22.38 13.49
C ARG A 199 -33.30 -23.67 13.12
N ASN A 200 -33.42 -24.16 11.88
CA ASN A 200 -32.91 -25.48 11.47
C ASN A 200 -31.76 -25.42 10.44
N LEU A 201 -31.24 -24.23 10.12
CA LEU A 201 -30.09 -24.11 9.21
C LEU A 201 -28.77 -24.03 9.97
N PRO A 202 -27.67 -24.60 9.43
CA PRO A 202 -26.32 -24.31 9.90
C PRO A 202 -26.06 -22.80 9.90
N LEU A 203 -25.31 -22.33 10.90
CA LEU A 203 -25.02 -20.91 11.10
C LEU A 203 -24.50 -20.19 9.85
N SER A 204 -23.67 -20.85 9.04
CA SER A 204 -23.16 -20.30 7.78
C SER A 204 -24.27 -19.98 6.78
N GLN A 205 -25.23 -20.87 6.62
CA GLN A 205 -26.37 -20.70 5.71
C GLN A 205 -27.37 -19.67 6.25
N THR A 206 -27.56 -19.63 7.58
CA THR A 206 -28.38 -18.59 8.23
C THR A 206 -27.77 -17.19 8.00
N ILE A 207 -26.45 -17.06 8.14
CA ILE A 207 -25.73 -15.80 7.89
C ILE A 207 -25.85 -15.40 6.41
N GLU A 208 -25.72 -16.34 5.48
CA GLU A 208 -25.85 -16.07 4.03
C GLU A 208 -27.27 -15.60 3.68
N THR A 209 -28.27 -16.33 4.16
CA THR A 209 -29.70 -16.01 3.96
C THR A 209 -30.05 -14.64 4.54
N PHE A 210 -29.63 -14.36 5.78
CA PHE A 210 -29.80 -13.05 6.40
C PHE A 210 -29.10 -11.95 5.60
N THR A 211 -27.88 -12.21 5.14
CA THR A 211 -27.09 -11.24 4.37
C THR A 211 -27.80 -10.85 3.09
N ASP A 212 -28.42 -11.80 2.39
CA ASP A 212 -29.13 -11.53 1.14
C ASP A 212 -30.47 -10.84 1.35
N GLN A 213 -31.25 -11.26 2.35
CA GLN A 213 -32.48 -10.56 2.74
C GLN A 213 -32.18 -9.11 3.16
N PHE A 214 -31.11 -8.90 3.93
CA PHE A 214 -30.72 -7.58 4.35
C PHE A 214 -30.20 -6.71 3.20
N LYS A 215 -29.47 -7.28 2.23
CA LYS A 215 -29.09 -6.57 1.00
C LYS A 215 -30.32 -6.13 0.21
N LEU A 216 -31.34 -6.98 0.10
CA LEU A 216 -32.60 -6.67 -0.59
C LEU A 216 -33.37 -5.55 0.12
N TRP A 217 -33.61 -5.70 1.42
CA TRP A 217 -34.24 -4.67 2.25
C TRP A 217 -33.50 -3.33 2.17
N LYS A 218 -32.17 -3.36 2.23
CA LYS A 218 -31.32 -2.17 2.09
C LYS A 218 -31.55 -1.48 0.74
N ARG A 219 -31.62 -2.24 -0.35
CA ARG A 219 -31.85 -1.71 -1.70
C ARG A 219 -33.24 -1.07 -1.83
N GLU A 220 -34.26 -1.71 -1.28
CA GLU A 220 -35.65 -1.23 -1.37
C GLU A 220 -35.92 -0.02 -0.48
N THR A 221 -35.33 0.02 0.71
CA THR A 221 -35.61 1.06 1.72
C THR A 221 -34.79 2.34 1.48
N PHE A 222 -33.54 2.21 1.06
CA PHE A 222 -32.61 3.35 0.97
C PHE A 222 -32.13 3.64 -0.45
N GLY A 223 -32.48 2.79 -1.43
CA GLY A 223 -31.95 2.89 -2.79
C GLY A 223 -30.43 2.72 -2.86
N ASN A 224 -29.86 3.07 -4.01
CA ASN A 224 -28.41 3.10 -4.20
C ASN A 224 -27.87 4.43 -3.62
N VAL A 225 -27.47 4.42 -2.34
CA VAL A 225 -26.96 5.61 -1.61
C VAL A 225 -25.69 6.21 -2.23
N PHE A 226 -25.10 5.56 -3.24
CA PHE A 226 -23.92 6.02 -3.99
C PHE A 226 -24.24 6.71 -5.32
N HIS A 227 -25.51 6.84 -5.71
CA HIS A 227 -25.85 7.84 -6.73
C HIS A 227 -25.99 9.20 -6.06
N LYS A 228 -24.92 10.01 -6.11
CA LYS A 228 -25.05 11.46 -5.97
C LYS A 228 -25.08 12.09 -7.36
N LYS A 229 -26.03 13.03 -7.48
CA LYS A 229 -26.16 14.05 -8.52
C LYS A 229 -24.85 14.81 -8.75
#